data_AF-A0AAQ4CY40-F1
#
_entry.id   AF-A0AAQ4CY40-F1
#
_cell.length_a   1.000
_cell.length_b   1.000
_cell.length_c   1.000
_cell.angle_alpha   90.00
_cell.angle_beta   90.00
_cell.angle_gamma   90.00
#
_symmetry.space_group_name_H-M   'P 1'
#
loop_
_entity.id
_entity.type
_entity.pdbx_description
1 polymer ?
#
loop_
_entity_poly.entity_id
_entity_poly.type
_entity_poly.pdbx_seq_one_letter_code
_entity_poly.pdbx_strand_id
1 'polypeptide(L)'
;MTWWFHCFARGIFTAFSGCADYTYTHKAQAAKLINASLDLCVDPCEDFYSYACGGWKKNHPIPESKSYTGIFPLLRDELQGTLRSILENMTLNYECQNVTDKAAVAYNACMAVPALEDRLDVMMEIMNASGVAQWPITNDTGGMFKNCTEVLNSTGIFTIFSVQVTRDAKELNSSVIMVRLLDLLKKQFSTANITLSDNETVELYALDYYSGLNSFLASADPKTLYNYAGLKVMLGFGAQVSDQFRNASFELSKAITGVVAEKPRWETCVRIVNEAMPEIVGLLYVQHKFSKEAKAEVEDLARRLMAVFNETLQNAQWMDNETRRAAEEKLYKMGTKIGYPEWLYNVTYLERIYQYVPDLCPNCTFAQMLHWIYQNRWVQQMLKLRQPYDKDADWTVGTAVVNAFYNPSTNEMPSEWSGGHVQGYPYINNYLILQAYSRLLKDEYGNNDTRLPGLEHLSGKKLFFLSNAMVWCSNIRPGDLRQLIQYDPHSPDQYRVNVPMSNMRAFSTVFNCSANSTMNRTRRCTLW
;
A
#
# COMPACT_ATOMS: atom_id res chain seq x y z
N MET A 1 -4.30 6.52 -24.34
CA MET A 1 -3.03 6.06 -23.70
C MET A 1 -3.28 5.21 -22.44
N THR A 2 -4.52 5.16 -21.93
CA THR A 2 -4.98 4.46 -20.71
C THR A 2 -5.66 3.11 -20.98
N TRP A 3 -5.15 2.36 -21.97
CA TRP A 3 -5.52 0.96 -22.27
C TRP A 3 -4.34 0.01 -22.02
N TRP A 4 -3.14 0.57 -21.80
CA TRP A 4 -1.88 -0.15 -21.77
C TRP A 4 -1.68 -0.97 -20.48
N PHE A 5 -2.37 -0.60 -19.39
CA PHE A 5 -2.23 -1.26 -18.09
C PHE A 5 -3.34 -2.25 -17.74
N HIS A 6 -4.54 -2.10 -18.29
CA HIS A 6 -5.56 -3.16 -18.24
C HIS A 6 -5.06 -4.49 -18.85
N CYS A 7 -4.02 -4.44 -19.70
CA CYS A 7 -3.42 -5.61 -20.37
C CYS A 7 -2.11 -6.12 -19.75
N PHE A 8 -1.29 -5.28 -19.13
CA PHE A 8 0.05 -5.72 -18.67
C PHE A 8 -0.04 -6.63 -17.45
N ALA A 9 -1.09 -6.46 -16.65
CA ALA A 9 -1.42 -7.26 -15.47
C ALA A 9 -2.65 -8.18 -15.71
N ARG A 10 -2.82 -8.69 -16.93
CA ARG A 10 -3.50 -9.98 -17.17
C ARG A 10 -2.62 -11.23 -16.91
N GLY A 11 -1.36 -11.25 -16.48
CA GLY A 11 -0.36 -10.23 -16.11
C GLY A 11 1.07 -10.75 -15.98
N ILE A 12 1.21 -12.07 -16.03
CA ILE A 12 2.46 -12.80 -16.25
C ILE A 12 2.25 -13.69 -17.50
N PHE A 13 1.47 -13.23 -18.49
CA PHE A 13 0.49 -14.02 -19.28
C PHE A 13 -0.77 -14.29 -18.42
N THR A 14 -2.00 -14.32 -18.96
CA THR A 14 -2.90 -15.51 -19.01
C THR A 14 -2.32 -16.83 -18.51
N ALA A 15 -1.62 -16.82 -17.38
CA ALA A 15 -0.94 -17.98 -16.88
C ALA A 15 -1.91 -18.95 -16.20
N PHE A 16 -3.21 -18.64 -16.05
CA PHE A 16 -4.15 -19.52 -15.35
C PHE A 16 -5.58 -19.30 -15.86
N SER A 17 -6.02 -20.15 -16.79
CA SER A 17 -7.37 -20.27 -17.39
C SER A 17 -7.86 -19.11 -18.28
N GLY A 18 -8.40 -19.43 -19.47
CA GLY A 18 -9.20 -18.51 -20.30
C GLY A 18 -8.52 -17.85 -21.52
N CYS A 19 -7.62 -18.54 -22.23
CA CYS A 19 -6.98 -18.00 -23.44
C CYS A 19 -7.59 -18.45 -24.77
N ALA A 20 -8.88 -18.84 -24.79
CA ALA A 20 -9.61 -19.09 -26.04
C ALA A 20 -10.19 -17.80 -26.67
N ASP A 21 -10.40 -16.73 -25.89
CA ASP A 21 -11.02 -15.46 -26.33
C ASP A 21 -10.06 -14.25 -26.25
N TYR A 22 -8.77 -14.43 -26.54
CA TYR A 22 -7.83 -13.29 -26.63
C TYR A 22 -7.73 -12.79 -28.07
N THR A 23 -8.38 -11.66 -28.36
CA THR A 23 -8.41 -11.09 -29.71
C THR A 23 -6.99 -10.76 -30.21
N TYR A 24 -6.78 -10.88 -31.52
CA TYR A 24 -5.50 -10.53 -32.18
C TYR A 24 -5.02 -9.13 -31.81
N THR A 25 -5.95 -8.19 -31.63
CA THR A 25 -5.71 -6.80 -31.25
C THR A 25 -4.93 -6.68 -29.93
N HIS A 26 -5.24 -7.49 -28.92
CA HIS A 26 -4.54 -7.42 -27.63
C HIS A 26 -3.12 -8.01 -27.70
N LYS A 27 -2.92 -9.09 -28.48
CA LYS A 27 -1.57 -9.66 -28.69
C LYS A 27 -0.64 -8.68 -29.41
N ALA A 28 -1.16 -7.99 -30.42
CA ALA A 28 -0.42 -6.96 -31.14
C ALA A 28 -0.08 -5.75 -30.24
N GLN A 29 -1.00 -5.35 -29.35
CA GLN A 29 -0.73 -4.32 -28.35
C GLN A 29 0.42 -4.74 -27.43
N ALA A 30 0.35 -5.93 -26.82
CA ALA A 30 1.40 -6.48 -25.96
C ALA A 30 2.78 -6.49 -26.64
N ALA A 31 2.85 -6.95 -27.89
CA ALA A 31 4.08 -6.96 -28.66
C ALA A 31 4.67 -5.55 -28.86
N LYS A 32 3.82 -4.56 -29.14
CA LYS A 32 4.24 -3.16 -29.25
C LYS A 32 4.84 -2.63 -27.94
N LEU A 33 4.27 -3.01 -26.78
CA LEU A 33 4.74 -2.56 -25.46
C LEU A 33 6.14 -3.09 -25.18
N ILE A 34 6.30 -4.40 -25.41
CA ILE A 34 7.56 -5.11 -25.19
C ILE A 34 8.62 -4.47 -26.09
N ASN A 35 8.35 -4.36 -27.39
CA ASN A 35 9.32 -3.81 -28.33
C ASN A 35 9.72 -2.36 -28.02
N ALA A 36 8.80 -1.54 -27.53
CA ALA A 36 9.09 -0.16 -27.13
C ALA A 36 9.88 -0.06 -25.80
N SER A 37 9.87 -1.12 -25.00
CA SER A 37 10.53 -1.16 -23.69
C SER A 37 11.98 -1.65 -23.80
N LEU A 38 12.27 -2.53 -24.76
CA LEU A 38 13.58 -3.12 -24.95
C LEU A 38 14.65 -2.09 -25.36
N ASP A 39 15.87 -2.29 -24.88
CA ASP A 39 17.10 -1.68 -25.39
C ASP A 39 18.01 -2.78 -25.96
N LEU A 40 17.90 -3.00 -27.28
CA LEU A 40 18.62 -4.07 -27.98
C LEU A 40 20.14 -3.83 -28.07
N CYS A 41 20.63 -2.67 -27.64
CA CYS A 41 22.07 -2.38 -27.56
C CYS A 41 22.71 -2.93 -26.28
N VAL A 42 21.92 -3.43 -25.33
CA VAL A 42 22.38 -4.01 -24.07
C VAL A 42 22.32 -5.52 -24.15
N ASP A 43 23.37 -6.22 -23.75
CA ASP A 43 23.36 -7.68 -23.66
C ASP A 43 22.48 -8.12 -22.45
N PRO A 44 21.40 -8.90 -22.65
CA PRO A 44 20.57 -9.41 -21.55
C PRO A 44 21.35 -10.29 -20.56
N CYS A 45 22.50 -10.82 -20.95
CA CYS A 45 23.38 -11.63 -20.11
C CYS A 45 24.35 -10.80 -19.26
N GLU A 46 24.44 -9.49 -19.50
CA GLU A 46 25.21 -8.53 -18.69
C GLU A 46 24.32 -7.64 -17.83
N ASP A 47 23.26 -7.07 -18.39
CA ASP A 47 22.28 -6.26 -17.64
C ASP A 47 20.86 -6.47 -18.20
N PHE A 48 20.14 -7.42 -17.60
CA PHE A 48 18.80 -7.76 -18.07
C PHE A 48 17.78 -6.66 -17.83
N TYR A 49 17.91 -5.88 -16.75
CA TYR A 49 17.05 -4.74 -16.46
C TYR A 49 17.20 -3.66 -17.53
N SER A 50 18.43 -3.26 -17.85
CA SER A 50 18.67 -2.26 -18.89
C SER A 50 18.25 -2.77 -20.28
N TYR A 51 18.46 -4.05 -20.58
CA TYR A 51 17.91 -4.67 -21.80
C TYR A 51 16.39 -4.64 -21.84
N ALA A 52 15.69 -4.97 -20.75
CA ALA A 52 14.23 -5.06 -20.72
C ALA A 52 13.52 -3.70 -20.59
N CYS A 53 14.16 -2.73 -19.93
CA CYS A 53 13.54 -1.46 -19.55
C CYS A 53 14.21 -0.22 -20.15
N GLY A 54 15.36 -0.34 -20.83
CA GLY A 54 16.12 0.82 -21.30
C GLY A 54 15.35 1.70 -22.29
N GLY A 55 14.61 1.08 -23.22
CA GLY A 55 13.68 1.78 -24.12
C GLY A 55 12.52 2.43 -23.36
N TRP A 56 11.95 1.71 -22.38
CA TRP A 56 10.87 2.23 -21.54
C TRP A 56 11.32 3.49 -20.79
N LYS A 57 12.49 3.44 -20.15
CA LYS A 57 13.05 4.54 -19.36
C LYS A 57 13.30 5.79 -20.21
N LYS A 58 13.77 5.63 -21.45
CA LYS A 58 13.96 6.75 -22.39
C LYS A 58 12.63 7.41 -22.76
N ASN A 59 11.58 6.62 -22.91
CA ASN A 59 10.26 7.07 -23.34
C ASN A 59 9.35 7.57 -22.20
N HIS A 60 9.75 7.37 -20.94
CA HIS A 60 8.96 7.74 -19.76
C HIS A 60 9.78 8.60 -18.80
N PRO A 61 10.09 9.86 -19.16
CA PRO A 61 10.75 10.79 -18.25
C PRO A 61 9.88 11.03 -17.01
N ILE A 62 10.52 11.30 -15.88
CA ILE A 62 9.82 11.57 -14.62
C ILE A 62 9.10 12.92 -14.76
N PRO A 63 7.75 12.98 -14.61
CA PRO A 63 7.03 14.25 -14.61
C PRO A 63 7.56 15.21 -13.54
N GLU A 64 7.41 16.51 -13.76
CA GLU A 64 7.88 17.53 -12.80
C GLU A 64 7.20 17.42 -11.44
N SER A 65 5.94 16.97 -11.41
CA SER A 65 5.16 16.79 -10.18
C SER A 65 5.42 15.47 -9.44
N LYS A 66 6.37 14.65 -9.94
CA LYS A 66 6.65 13.32 -9.40
C LYS A 66 8.12 13.11 -9.11
N SER A 67 8.38 12.32 -8.08
CA SER A 67 9.72 11.91 -7.66
C SER A 67 10.17 10.61 -8.34
N TYR A 68 9.22 9.82 -8.82
CA TYR A 68 9.45 8.60 -9.59
C TYR A 68 8.29 8.36 -10.58
N THR A 69 8.59 7.64 -11.65
CA THR A 69 7.59 7.11 -12.59
C THR A 69 7.94 5.65 -12.87
N GLY A 70 6.94 4.84 -13.17
CA GLY A 70 7.08 3.41 -13.34
C GLY A 70 5.75 2.77 -13.66
N ILE A 71 5.75 1.44 -13.76
CA ILE A 71 4.55 0.64 -13.97
C ILE A 71 3.49 0.85 -12.87
N PHE A 72 3.87 0.70 -11.59
CA PHE A 72 2.95 0.89 -10.47
C PHE A 72 2.42 2.33 -10.32
N PRO A 73 3.22 3.40 -10.52
CA PRO A 73 2.70 4.76 -10.62
C PRO A 73 1.67 4.96 -11.71
N LEU A 74 1.92 4.45 -12.92
CA LEU A 74 1.00 4.60 -14.04
C LEU A 74 -0.34 3.89 -13.78
N LEU A 75 -0.30 2.72 -13.16
CA LEU A 75 -1.51 2.03 -12.68
C LEU A 75 -2.28 2.86 -11.65
N ARG A 76 -1.56 3.46 -10.69
CA ARG A 76 -2.19 4.31 -9.68
C ARG A 76 -2.78 5.58 -10.29
N ASP A 77 -2.15 6.15 -11.31
CA ASP A 77 -2.70 7.31 -12.03
C ASP A 77 -4.00 6.94 -12.76
N GLU A 78 -4.05 5.76 -13.39
CA GLU A 78 -5.24 5.27 -14.08
C GLU A 78 -6.38 5.00 -13.08
N LEU A 79 -6.06 4.37 -11.95
CA LEU A 79 -6.99 4.17 -10.84
C LEU A 79 -7.52 5.51 -10.32
N GLN A 80 -6.63 6.45 -10.01
CA GLN A 80 -7.03 7.77 -9.52
C GLN A 80 -7.85 8.55 -10.54
N GLY A 81 -7.53 8.45 -11.83
CA GLY A 81 -8.33 9.05 -12.90
C GLY A 81 -9.73 8.44 -13.00
N THR A 82 -9.87 7.13 -12.77
CA THR A 82 -11.16 6.46 -12.69
C THR A 82 -11.96 6.94 -11.48
N LEU A 83 -11.35 6.94 -10.29
CA LEU A 83 -11.99 7.40 -9.06
C LEU A 83 -12.43 8.86 -9.17
N ARG A 84 -11.58 9.72 -9.75
CA ARG A 84 -11.92 11.10 -10.09
C ARG A 84 -13.20 11.15 -10.92
N SER A 85 -13.26 10.40 -12.03
CA SER A 85 -14.42 10.41 -12.91
C SER A 85 -15.69 9.93 -12.21
N ILE A 86 -15.60 8.97 -11.28
CA ILE A 86 -16.75 8.51 -10.50
C ILE A 86 -17.20 9.64 -9.56
N LEU A 87 -16.29 10.18 -8.75
CA LEU A 87 -16.58 11.21 -7.75
C LEU A 87 -17.09 12.53 -8.37
N GLU A 88 -16.57 12.94 -9.53
CA GLU A 88 -17.02 14.13 -10.25
C GLU A 88 -18.41 13.97 -10.88
N ASN A 89 -18.82 12.74 -11.19
CA ASN A 89 -20.12 12.45 -11.79
C ASN A 89 -21.23 12.20 -10.76
N MET A 90 -20.89 12.09 -9.46
CA MET A 90 -21.88 11.91 -8.40
C MET A 90 -22.63 13.20 -8.10
N THR A 91 -23.94 13.09 -7.87
CA THR A 91 -24.75 14.20 -7.38
C THR A 91 -24.38 14.53 -5.94
N LEU A 92 -24.09 15.79 -5.65
CA LEU A 92 -23.82 16.24 -4.28
C LEU A 92 -25.12 16.32 -3.50
N ASN A 93 -25.24 15.51 -2.46
CA ASN A 93 -26.34 15.57 -1.51
C ASN A 93 -25.83 16.06 -0.15
N TYR A 94 -26.54 17.02 0.44
CA TYR A 94 -26.23 17.59 1.75
C TYR A 94 -27.31 17.30 2.80
N GLU A 95 -28.45 16.73 2.39
CA GLU A 95 -29.57 16.38 3.26
C GLU A 95 -29.76 14.87 3.27
N CYS A 96 -29.87 14.26 4.45
CA CYS A 96 -30.05 12.81 4.61
C CYS A 96 -29.01 12.02 3.81
N GLN A 97 -27.72 12.35 4.01
CA GLN A 97 -26.63 11.75 3.25
C GLN A 97 -26.57 10.24 3.49
N ASN A 98 -26.50 9.47 2.39
CA ASN A 98 -26.08 8.08 2.49
C ASN A 98 -24.54 8.01 2.62
N VAL A 99 -24.03 6.80 2.88
CA VAL A 99 -22.60 6.59 3.08
C VAL A 99 -21.76 6.97 1.84
N THR A 100 -22.27 6.78 0.61
CA THR A 100 -21.56 7.16 -0.62
C THR A 100 -21.56 8.66 -0.90
N ASP A 101 -22.61 9.39 -0.53
CA ASP A 101 -22.70 10.85 -0.69
C ASP A 101 -21.55 11.55 0.05
N LYS A 102 -21.18 11.05 1.24
CA LYS A 102 -20.07 11.59 2.05
C LYS A 102 -18.74 11.61 1.28
N ALA A 103 -18.47 10.61 0.43
CA ALA A 103 -17.25 10.57 -0.37
C ALA A 103 -17.21 11.67 -1.45
N ALA A 104 -18.33 11.88 -2.16
CA ALA A 104 -18.45 12.92 -3.18
C ALA A 104 -18.36 14.32 -2.55
N VAL A 105 -19.03 14.54 -1.42
CA VAL A 105 -18.99 15.81 -0.67
C VAL A 105 -17.56 16.11 -0.18
N ALA A 106 -16.88 15.13 0.43
CA ALA A 106 -15.50 15.31 0.88
C ALA A 106 -14.54 15.61 -0.28
N TYR A 107 -14.71 14.93 -1.43
CA TYR A 107 -13.91 15.21 -2.63
C TYR A 107 -14.13 16.64 -3.15
N ASN A 108 -15.38 17.08 -3.25
CA ASN A 108 -15.71 18.41 -3.73
C ASN A 108 -15.16 19.50 -2.78
N ALA A 109 -15.32 19.32 -1.46
CA ALA A 109 -14.75 20.21 -0.46
C ALA A 109 -13.22 20.30 -0.57
N CYS A 110 -12.53 19.19 -0.82
CA CYS A 110 -11.08 19.18 -1.03
C CYS A 110 -10.65 19.96 -2.27
N MET A 111 -11.43 19.84 -3.36
CA MET A 111 -11.17 20.53 -4.62
C MET A 111 -11.33 22.05 -4.50
N ALA A 112 -12.24 22.51 -3.64
CA ALA A 112 -12.47 23.94 -3.40
C ALA A 112 -11.32 24.63 -2.63
N VAL A 113 -10.52 23.89 -1.85
CA VAL A 113 -9.51 24.45 -0.93
C VAL A 113 -8.60 25.52 -1.56
N PRO A 114 -8.00 25.35 -2.76
CA PRO A 114 -7.12 26.38 -3.31
C PRO A 114 -7.81 27.71 -3.65
N ALA A 115 -9.15 27.74 -3.71
CA ALA A 115 -9.93 28.93 -3.98
C ALA A 115 -10.53 29.56 -2.71
N LEU A 116 -10.35 28.92 -1.55
CA LEU A 116 -10.86 29.39 -0.28
C LEU A 116 -9.78 30.17 0.48
N GLU A 117 -10.20 31.18 1.24
CA GLU A 117 -9.30 31.92 2.12
C GLU A 117 -8.73 31.03 3.23
N ASP A 118 -7.58 31.42 3.77
CA ASP A 118 -6.94 30.75 4.89
C ASP A 118 -7.90 30.65 6.10
N ARG A 119 -8.16 29.43 6.56
CA ARG A 119 -9.06 29.13 7.69
C ARG A 119 -8.29 28.74 8.94
N LEU A 120 -7.56 29.70 9.49
CA LEU A 120 -6.79 29.52 10.74
C LEU A 120 -7.69 29.22 11.95
N ASP A 121 -8.92 29.72 11.94
CA ASP A 121 -9.95 29.40 12.93
C ASP A 121 -10.20 27.89 12.98
N VAL A 122 -10.37 27.25 11.81
CA VAL A 122 -10.52 25.79 11.72
C VAL A 122 -9.26 25.06 12.19
N MET A 123 -8.08 25.57 11.85
CA MET A 123 -6.84 25.00 12.36
C MET A 123 -6.83 25.01 13.90
N MET A 124 -7.24 26.11 14.51
CA MET A 124 -7.30 26.25 15.96
C MET A 124 -8.37 25.33 16.59
N GLU A 125 -9.50 25.12 15.93
CA GLU A 125 -10.49 24.10 16.35
C GLU A 125 -9.89 22.70 16.36
N ILE A 126 -9.19 22.31 15.28
CA ILE A 126 -8.52 21.00 15.18
C ILE A 126 -7.42 20.87 16.23
N MET A 127 -6.63 21.92 16.46
CA MET A 127 -5.60 21.94 17.50
C MET A 127 -6.22 21.75 18.88
N ASN A 128 -7.33 22.44 19.18
CA ASN A 128 -8.04 22.30 20.45
C ASN A 128 -8.60 20.86 20.62
N ALA A 129 -9.26 20.32 19.59
CA ALA A 129 -9.75 18.95 19.59
C ALA A 129 -8.63 17.90 19.76
N SER A 130 -7.41 18.25 19.31
CA SER A 130 -6.21 17.41 19.44
C SER A 130 -5.44 17.63 20.76
N GLY A 131 -5.97 18.44 21.69
CA GLY A 131 -5.34 18.74 22.98
C GLY A 131 -4.22 19.78 22.91
N VAL A 132 -4.08 20.50 21.80
CA VAL A 132 -3.04 21.52 21.54
C VAL A 132 -3.61 22.94 21.45
N ALA A 133 -4.60 23.27 22.30
CA ALA A 133 -5.34 24.53 22.22
C ALA A 133 -4.49 25.80 22.43
N GLN A 134 -3.40 25.72 23.20
CA GLN A 134 -2.57 26.85 23.60
C GLN A 134 -1.12 26.65 23.13
N TRP A 135 -0.93 26.42 21.83
CA TRP A 135 0.38 26.07 21.29
C TRP A 135 1.42 27.20 21.53
N PRO A 136 2.51 26.96 22.31
CA PRO A 136 3.41 28.02 22.78
C PRO A 136 4.17 28.76 21.67
N ILE A 137 4.28 28.14 20.47
CA ILE A 137 4.87 28.78 19.30
C ILE A 137 4.00 29.95 18.80
N THR A 138 2.68 29.90 18.97
CA THR A 138 1.76 30.95 18.53
C THR A 138 1.40 31.92 19.65
N ASN A 139 1.43 31.47 20.91
CA ASN A 139 1.16 32.31 22.07
C ASN A 139 1.92 31.76 23.29
N ASP A 140 3.02 32.41 23.69
CA ASP A 140 3.86 31.93 24.80
C ASP A 140 3.18 32.18 26.15
N THR A 141 2.29 31.26 26.54
CA THR A 141 1.72 31.19 27.87
C THR A 141 2.73 30.49 28.77
N GLY A 142 3.67 31.27 29.34
CA GLY A 142 4.67 30.76 30.26
C GLY A 142 4.06 29.83 31.34
N GLY A 143 4.67 28.67 31.56
CA GLY A 143 4.32 27.76 32.65
C GLY A 143 3.05 26.91 32.47
N MET A 144 2.75 26.42 31.26
CA MET A 144 1.54 25.62 31.00
C MET A 144 1.52 24.22 31.64
N PHE A 145 2.64 23.50 31.63
CA PHE A 145 2.73 22.12 32.11
C PHE A 145 3.88 21.94 33.07
N LYS A 146 3.65 21.24 34.19
CA LYS A 146 4.68 20.99 35.21
C LYS A 146 5.66 19.89 34.81
N ASN A 147 5.23 18.96 33.97
CA ASN A 147 6.03 17.82 33.52
C ASN A 147 5.46 17.25 32.21
N CYS A 148 6.23 16.36 31.56
CA CYS A 148 5.81 15.72 30.32
C CYS A 148 4.59 14.79 30.47
N THR A 149 4.29 14.28 31.67
CA THR A 149 3.08 13.47 31.89
C THR A 149 1.81 14.30 31.71
N GLU A 150 1.80 15.55 32.19
CA GLU A 150 0.66 16.46 31.97
C GLU A 150 0.48 16.79 30.49
N VAL A 151 1.59 16.96 29.75
CA VAL A 151 1.56 17.16 28.29
C VAL A 151 0.90 15.98 27.60
N LEU A 152 1.34 14.75 27.89
CA LEU A 152 0.78 13.53 27.30
C LEU A 152 -0.69 13.31 27.67
N ASN A 153 -1.07 13.66 28.90
CA ASN A 153 -2.47 13.62 29.32
C ASN A 153 -3.33 14.63 28.55
N SER A 154 -2.78 15.77 28.14
CA SER A 154 -3.48 16.78 27.35
C SER A 154 -3.54 16.40 25.87
N THR A 155 -2.39 16.18 25.22
CA THR A 155 -2.26 15.95 23.77
C THR A 155 -2.61 14.52 23.34
N GLY A 156 -2.70 13.60 24.30
CA GLY A 156 -2.74 12.18 24.00
C GLY A 156 -1.39 11.64 23.55
N ILE A 157 -1.43 10.41 23.04
CA ILE A 157 -0.24 9.57 22.85
C ILE A 157 0.29 9.54 21.43
N PHE A 158 -0.51 9.90 20.43
CA PHE A 158 -0.20 9.68 19.01
C PHE A 158 1.02 10.44 18.47
N THR A 159 1.52 11.40 19.23
CA THR A 159 2.68 12.20 18.87
C THR A 159 3.97 11.42 19.11
N ILE A 160 4.02 10.61 20.17
CA ILE A 160 5.19 9.83 20.60
C ILE A 160 4.95 8.30 20.62
N PHE A 161 3.71 7.85 20.49
CA PHE A 161 3.32 6.44 20.43
C PHE A 161 2.40 6.20 19.22
N SER A 162 2.39 4.98 18.72
CA SER A 162 1.29 4.47 17.89
C SER A 162 0.57 3.41 18.71
N VAL A 163 -0.76 3.41 18.66
CA VAL A 163 -1.58 2.39 19.32
C VAL A 163 -2.48 1.76 18.28
N GLN A 164 -2.47 0.43 18.26
CA GLN A 164 -3.26 -0.38 17.35
C GLN A 164 -3.86 -1.54 18.13
N VAL A 165 -5.14 -1.82 17.90
CA VAL A 165 -5.76 -3.08 18.30
C VAL A 165 -5.53 -4.08 17.17
N THR A 166 -4.77 -5.13 17.44
CA THR A 166 -4.43 -6.18 16.48
C THR A 166 -4.52 -7.55 17.16
N ARG A 167 -4.39 -8.62 16.38
CA ARG A 167 -4.33 -9.99 16.89
C ARG A 167 -3.06 -10.20 17.71
N ASP A 168 -3.20 -10.81 18.89
CA ASP A 168 -2.07 -11.25 19.71
C ASP A 168 -1.24 -12.30 18.94
N ALA A 169 0.06 -12.02 18.77
CA ALA A 169 0.97 -12.86 18.01
C ALA A 169 1.56 -14.03 18.83
N LYS A 170 1.47 -14.03 20.17
CA LYS A 170 2.30 -14.91 21.02
C LYS A 170 1.68 -15.46 22.32
N GLU A 171 0.68 -14.81 22.94
CA GLU A 171 0.21 -15.07 24.32
C GLU A 171 1.26 -15.75 25.26
N LEU A 172 2.22 -14.97 25.80
CA LEU A 172 3.09 -15.42 26.89
C LEU A 172 3.35 -14.32 27.94
N ASN A 173 2.82 -14.61 29.13
CA ASN A 173 2.99 -14.04 30.47
C ASN A 173 4.14 -13.04 30.76
N SER A 174 3.70 -11.81 31.07
CA SER A 174 4.25 -10.79 32.00
C SER A 174 5.55 -10.05 31.65
N SER A 175 5.51 -8.71 31.71
CA SER A 175 6.15 -7.88 32.77
C SER A 175 5.97 -6.37 32.52
N VAL A 176 6.01 -5.61 33.63
CA VAL A 176 5.53 -4.22 33.82
C VAL A 176 6.57 -3.15 33.46
N ILE A 177 6.12 -2.01 32.91
CA ILE A 177 6.88 -0.74 32.86
C ILE A 177 6.02 0.42 33.40
N MET A 178 6.59 1.21 34.31
CA MET A 178 6.03 2.47 34.81
C MET A 178 6.24 3.61 33.80
N VAL A 179 5.28 3.76 32.90
CA VAL A 179 4.76 5.07 32.47
C VAL A 179 3.25 4.97 32.72
N ARG A 180 2.52 6.06 32.96
CA ARG A 180 1.04 6.02 33.04
C ARG A 180 0.39 5.73 31.67
N LEU A 181 0.97 4.79 30.91
CA LEU A 181 0.47 4.26 29.66
C LEU A 181 -0.94 3.73 29.86
N LEU A 182 -1.23 3.07 30.99
CA LEU A 182 -2.58 2.60 31.28
C LEU A 182 -3.60 3.74 31.40
N ASP A 183 -3.27 4.85 32.06
CA ASP A 183 -4.20 6.00 32.17
C ASP A 183 -4.42 6.66 30.79
N LEU A 184 -3.34 6.75 30.01
CA LEU A 184 -3.41 7.26 28.64
C LEU A 184 -4.24 6.34 27.74
N LEU A 185 -4.07 5.03 27.85
CA LEU A 185 -4.88 4.03 27.14
C LEU A 185 -6.33 4.08 27.59
N LYS A 186 -6.62 4.14 28.90
CA LYS A 186 -7.97 4.32 29.44
C LYS A 186 -8.64 5.56 28.84
N LYS A 187 -7.92 6.68 28.76
CA LYS A 187 -8.42 7.90 28.09
C LYS A 187 -8.74 7.63 26.62
N GLN A 188 -7.84 7.00 25.87
CA GLN A 188 -8.07 6.72 24.45
C GLN A 188 -9.25 5.76 24.22
N PHE A 189 -9.35 4.67 24.96
CA PHE A 189 -10.44 3.70 24.81
C PHE A 189 -11.79 4.25 25.29
N SER A 190 -11.79 5.24 26.18
CA SER A 190 -13.02 5.92 26.61
C SER A 190 -13.73 6.65 25.46
N THR A 191 -13.02 7.05 24.39
CA THR A 191 -13.67 7.66 23.20
C THR A 191 -14.55 6.68 22.45
N ALA A 192 -14.34 5.37 22.63
CA ALA A 192 -15.17 4.30 22.12
C ALA A 192 -16.11 3.70 23.19
N ASN A 193 -16.26 4.38 24.34
CA ASN A 193 -16.99 3.90 25.52
C ASN A 193 -16.46 2.55 26.06
N ILE A 194 -15.16 2.30 25.93
CA ILE A 194 -14.51 1.09 26.44
C ILE A 194 -13.71 1.43 27.71
N THR A 195 -14.05 0.73 28.79
CA THR A 195 -13.28 0.80 30.05
C THR A 195 -12.24 -0.32 30.08
N LEU A 196 -10.96 0.05 30.19
CA LEU A 196 -9.86 -0.89 30.39
C LEU A 196 -9.67 -1.22 31.87
N SER A 197 -9.33 -2.48 32.15
CA SER A 197 -8.99 -2.93 33.50
C SER A 197 -7.51 -2.70 33.81
N ASP A 198 -7.12 -2.80 35.07
CA ASP A 198 -5.71 -2.74 35.47
C ASP A 198 -4.93 -4.01 35.08
N ASN A 199 -5.65 -5.10 34.74
CA ASN A 199 -5.09 -6.37 34.31
C ASN A 199 -5.14 -6.56 32.78
N GLU A 200 -5.25 -5.46 32.02
CA GLU A 200 -5.28 -5.52 30.55
C GLU A 200 -3.93 -5.99 29.98
N THR A 201 -3.96 -6.94 29.05
CA THR A 201 -2.76 -7.38 28.33
C THR A 201 -2.39 -6.38 27.24
N VAL A 202 -1.12 -5.95 27.20
CA VAL A 202 -0.60 -5.02 26.19
C VAL A 202 0.70 -5.58 25.60
N GLU A 203 0.75 -5.74 24.27
CA GLU A 203 1.97 -6.13 23.57
C GLU A 203 2.86 -4.91 23.28
N LEU A 204 4.14 -5.00 23.67
CA LEU A 204 5.13 -3.93 23.45
C LEU A 204 6.22 -4.40 22.48
N TYR A 205 6.23 -3.84 21.26
CA TYR A 205 7.17 -4.26 20.22
C TYR A 205 8.62 -3.78 20.39
N ALA A 206 8.84 -2.69 21.13
CA ALA A 206 10.15 -2.01 21.22
C ALA A 206 10.52 -1.67 22.67
N LEU A 207 10.82 -2.67 23.50
CA LEU A 207 11.09 -2.50 24.93
C LEU A 207 12.20 -1.46 25.22
N ASP A 208 13.28 -1.47 24.42
CA ASP A 208 14.37 -0.50 24.56
C ASP A 208 13.92 0.94 24.27
N TYR A 209 13.00 1.13 23.32
CA TYR A 209 12.39 2.42 23.06
C TYR A 209 11.61 2.91 24.28
N TYR A 210 10.80 2.05 24.91
CA TYR A 210 10.03 2.43 26.11
C TYR A 210 10.94 2.77 27.30
N SER A 211 12.01 2.01 27.49
CA SER A 211 13.02 2.28 28.54
C SER A 211 13.74 3.63 28.29
N GLY A 212 14.21 3.86 27.07
CA GLY A 212 14.82 5.12 26.66
C GLY A 212 13.84 6.29 26.75
N LEU A 213 12.58 6.08 26.39
CA LEU A 213 11.53 7.09 26.47
C LEU A 213 11.23 7.49 27.90
N ASN A 214 11.19 6.57 28.86
CA ASN A 214 11.00 6.92 30.26
C ASN A 214 12.13 7.83 30.76
N SER A 215 13.36 7.53 30.36
CA SER A 215 14.54 8.35 30.66
C SER A 215 14.48 9.73 29.99
N PHE A 216 14.02 9.77 28.74
CA PHE A 216 13.79 11.03 28.01
C PHE A 216 12.71 11.87 28.69
N LEU A 217 11.52 11.32 28.98
CA LEU A 217 10.40 12.05 29.58
C LEU A 217 10.71 12.57 30.99
N ALA A 218 11.61 11.92 31.73
CA ALA A 218 12.05 12.38 33.05
C ALA A 218 12.91 13.66 32.99
N SER A 219 13.56 13.93 31.86
CA SER A 219 14.51 15.03 31.67
C SER A 219 14.10 16.04 30.58
N ALA A 220 13.13 15.69 29.74
CA ALA A 220 12.67 16.51 28.65
C ALA A 220 11.91 17.75 29.15
N ASP A 221 12.08 18.84 28.41
CA ASP A 221 11.30 20.06 28.61
C ASP A 221 9.83 19.83 28.15
N PRO A 222 8.83 20.02 29.04
CA PRO A 222 7.42 19.88 28.68
C PRO A 222 6.99 20.79 27.52
N LYS A 223 7.56 22.00 27.42
CA LYS A 223 7.24 22.94 26.33
C LYS A 223 7.72 22.39 24.99
N THR A 224 8.91 21.81 24.94
CA THR A 224 9.44 21.14 23.74
C THR A 224 8.55 19.97 23.30
N LEU A 225 8.13 19.10 24.23
CA LEU A 225 7.23 17.98 23.91
C LEU A 225 5.87 18.46 23.38
N TYR A 226 5.29 19.49 24.01
CA TYR A 226 4.03 20.08 23.57
C TYR A 226 4.15 20.77 22.21
N ASN A 227 5.28 21.41 21.94
CA ASN A 227 5.57 22.01 20.65
C ASN A 227 5.67 20.95 19.54
N TYR A 228 6.32 19.83 19.82
CA TYR A 228 6.39 18.70 18.91
C TYR A 228 5.00 18.11 18.63
N ALA A 229 4.15 17.99 19.66
CA ALA A 229 2.75 17.57 19.48
C ALA A 229 1.97 18.49 18.54
N GLY A 230 2.05 19.81 18.75
CA GLY A 230 1.42 20.79 17.87
C GLY A 230 1.96 20.77 16.45
N LEU A 231 3.27 20.60 16.28
CA LEU A 231 3.88 20.46 14.95
C LEU A 231 3.32 19.23 14.21
N LYS A 232 3.11 18.10 14.88
CA LYS A 232 2.54 16.89 14.26
C LYS A 232 1.10 17.11 13.77
N VAL A 233 0.28 17.82 14.55
CA VAL A 233 -1.10 18.18 14.15
C VAL A 233 -1.07 19.15 12.96
N MET A 234 -0.20 20.17 13.01
CA MET A 234 -0.03 21.13 11.92
C MET A 234 0.42 20.46 10.62
N LEU A 235 1.40 19.57 10.67
CA LEU A 235 1.84 18.84 9.47
C LEU A 235 0.74 17.94 8.88
N GLY A 236 -0.22 17.50 9.70
CA GLY A 236 -1.36 16.70 9.25
C GLY A 236 -2.45 17.49 8.52
N PHE A 237 -2.77 18.71 9.01
CA PHE A 237 -3.94 19.47 8.54
C PHE A 237 -3.62 20.83 7.91
N GLY A 238 -2.44 21.40 8.14
CA GLY A 238 -2.05 22.76 7.72
C GLY A 238 -2.21 22.98 6.20
N ALA A 239 -1.83 21.98 5.41
CA ALA A 239 -1.99 22.02 3.95
C ALA A 239 -3.47 22.08 3.48
N GLN A 240 -4.44 21.74 4.34
CA GLN A 240 -5.87 21.79 3.98
C GLN A 240 -6.54 23.11 4.37
N VAL A 241 -5.86 23.96 5.15
CA VAL A 241 -6.44 25.17 5.73
C VAL A 241 -5.73 26.45 5.34
N SER A 242 -4.50 26.37 4.78
CA SER A 242 -3.76 27.56 4.38
C SER A 242 -2.76 27.33 3.25
N ASP A 243 -2.67 28.34 2.39
CA ASP A 243 -1.77 28.38 1.25
C ASP A 243 -0.30 28.41 1.66
N GLN A 244 0.01 29.16 2.73
CA GLN A 244 1.37 29.26 3.25
C GLN A 244 1.89 27.90 3.72
N PHE A 245 1.05 27.12 4.39
CA PHE A 245 1.40 25.78 4.84
C PHE A 245 1.51 24.79 3.68
N ARG A 246 0.66 24.90 2.65
CA ARG A 246 0.83 24.10 1.42
C ARG A 246 2.16 24.39 0.74
N ASN A 247 2.48 25.66 0.52
CA ASN A 247 3.73 26.07 -0.11
C ASN A 247 4.95 25.59 0.71
N ALA A 248 4.91 25.73 2.03
CA ALA A 248 5.99 25.23 2.90
C ALA A 248 6.13 23.70 2.84
N SER A 249 5.00 22.98 2.83
CA SER A 249 4.99 21.51 2.68
C SER A 249 5.56 21.07 1.33
N PHE A 250 5.30 21.86 0.28
CA PHE A 250 5.84 21.61 -1.04
C PHE A 250 7.35 21.90 -1.12
N GLU A 251 7.84 22.99 -0.55
CA GLU A 251 9.28 23.28 -0.49
C GLU A 251 10.05 22.18 0.28
N LEU A 252 9.46 21.65 1.36
CA LEU A 252 10.01 20.46 2.03
C LEU A 252 10.03 19.24 1.10
N SER A 253 8.95 19.01 0.35
CA SER A 253 8.87 17.89 -0.60
C SER A 253 9.91 17.99 -1.71
N LYS A 254 10.18 19.20 -2.23
CA LYS A 254 11.26 19.47 -3.20
C LYS A 254 12.62 19.09 -2.62
N ALA A 255 12.91 19.52 -1.39
CA ALA A 255 14.19 19.24 -0.73
C ALA A 255 14.42 17.73 -0.49
N ILE A 256 13.37 16.99 -0.12
CA ILE A 256 13.47 15.56 0.19
C ILE A 256 13.54 14.71 -1.08
N THR A 257 12.61 14.94 -2.01
CA THR A 257 12.36 14.01 -3.13
C THR A 257 12.89 14.50 -4.48
N GLY A 258 13.10 15.82 -4.62
CA GLY A 258 13.53 16.45 -5.87
C GLY A 258 12.40 16.73 -6.88
N VAL A 259 11.13 16.70 -6.46
CA VAL A 259 10.02 17.20 -7.28
C VAL A 259 10.23 18.67 -7.66
N VAL A 260 9.64 19.10 -8.76
CA VAL A 260 9.80 20.47 -9.30
C VAL A 260 8.47 21.23 -9.31
N ALA A 261 7.35 20.54 -9.51
CA ALA A 261 6.00 21.11 -9.52
C ALA A 261 5.09 20.42 -8.49
N GLU A 262 4.01 21.08 -8.10
CA GLU A 262 2.96 20.44 -7.30
C GLU A 262 2.15 19.45 -8.15
N LYS A 263 1.56 18.46 -7.49
CA LYS A 263 0.58 17.58 -8.13
C LYS A 263 -0.71 18.36 -8.39
N PRO A 264 -1.45 18.04 -9.47
CA PRO A 264 -2.80 18.53 -9.64
C PRO A 264 -3.65 18.29 -8.39
N ARG A 265 -4.47 19.28 -7.99
CA ARG A 265 -5.25 19.20 -6.76
C ARG A 265 -6.13 17.95 -6.71
N TRP A 266 -6.73 17.56 -7.84
CA TRP A 266 -7.58 16.38 -7.94
C TRP A 266 -6.84 15.09 -7.57
N GLU A 267 -5.56 14.92 -7.93
CA GLU A 267 -4.77 13.73 -7.57
C GLU A 267 -4.63 13.64 -6.05
N THR A 268 -4.36 14.79 -5.42
CA THR A 268 -4.26 14.88 -3.95
C THR A 268 -5.60 14.58 -3.29
N CYS A 269 -6.69 15.13 -3.81
CA CYS A 269 -8.02 14.96 -3.23
C CYS A 269 -8.57 13.54 -3.38
N VAL A 270 -8.45 12.93 -4.56
CA VAL A 270 -8.82 11.52 -4.76
C VAL A 270 -8.03 10.63 -3.82
N ARG A 271 -6.72 10.85 -3.70
CA ARG A 271 -5.86 10.06 -2.82
C ARG A 271 -6.30 10.20 -1.35
N ILE A 272 -6.49 11.41 -0.84
CA ILE A 272 -6.89 11.62 0.57
C ILE A 272 -8.26 10.99 0.83
N VAL A 273 -9.24 11.16 -0.06
CA VAL A 273 -10.58 10.59 0.10
C VAL A 273 -10.54 9.06 0.06
N ASN A 274 -9.78 8.46 -0.86
CA ASN A 274 -9.59 7.02 -0.95
C ASN A 274 -8.90 6.45 0.31
N GLU A 275 -7.87 7.13 0.81
CA GLU A 275 -7.18 6.73 2.03
C GLU A 275 -8.06 6.91 3.27
N ALA A 276 -8.87 7.97 3.34
CA ALA A 276 -9.72 8.28 4.47
C ALA A 276 -10.99 7.44 4.53
N MET A 277 -11.53 7.03 3.38
CA MET A 277 -12.79 6.27 3.27
C MET A 277 -12.66 5.06 2.32
N PRO A 278 -11.73 4.12 2.61
CA PRO A 278 -11.34 3.08 1.67
C PRO A 278 -12.46 2.11 1.31
N GLU A 279 -13.39 1.81 2.21
CA GLU A 279 -14.52 0.92 1.94
C GLU A 279 -15.54 1.59 1.02
N ILE A 280 -15.81 2.88 1.21
CA ILE A 280 -16.78 3.62 0.40
C ILE A 280 -16.25 3.82 -1.02
N VAL A 281 -15.01 4.31 -1.14
CA VAL A 281 -14.37 4.52 -2.44
C VAL A 281 -14.12 3.18 -3.14
N GLY A 282 -13.82 2.14 -2.36
CA GLY A 282 -13.74 0.77 -2.83
C GLY A 282 -15.04 0.24 -3.44
N LEU A 283 -16.18 0.43 -2.76
CA LEU A 283 -17.50 0.07 -3.30
C LEU A 283 -17.76 0.77 -4.63
N LEU A 284 -17.53 2.09 -4.67
CA LEU A 284 -17.71 2.90 -5.87
C LEU A 284 -16.84 2.38 -7.03
N TYR A 285 -15.57 2.07 -6.77
CA TYR A 285 -14.67 1.53 -7.80
C TYR A 285 -15.13 0.17 -8.33
N VAL A 286 -15.45 -0.77 -7.42
CA VAL A 286 -15.82 -2.13 -7.78
C VAL A 286 -17.10 -2.15 -8.62
N GLN A 287 -18.10 -1.33 -8.27
CA GLN A 287 -19.35 -1.20 -9.03
C GLN A 287 -19.14 -0.74 -10.48
N HIS A 288 -18.09 0.04 -10.76
CA HIS A 288 -17.87 0.64 -12.08
C HIS A 288 -16.85 -0.10 -12.96
N LYS A 289 -15.89 -0.81 -12.35
CA LYS A 289 -14.73 -1.35 -13.09
C LYS A 289 -14.46 -2.83 -12.89
N PHE A 290 -14.94 -3.45 -11.81
CA PHE A 290 -14.47 -4.76 -11.44
C PHE A 290 -15.38 -5.86 -11.99
N SER A 291 -14.80 -6.82 -12.73
CA SER A 291 -15.53 -7.98 -13.27
C SER A 291 -15.46 -9.20 -12.35
N LYS A 292 -16.55 -9.96 -12.26
CA LYS A 292 -16.59 -11.19 -11.45
C LYS A 292 -15.73 -12.30 -12.07
N GLU A 293 -15.64 -12.31 -13.39
CA GLU A 293 -14.86 -13.28 -14.17
C GLU A 293 -13.38 -13.18 -13.82
N ALA A 294 -12.85 -11.97 -13.68
CA ALA A 294 -11.45 -11.78 -13.34
C ALA A 294 -11.13 -12.14 -11.88
N LYS A 295 -12.08 -11.99 -10.95
CA LYS A 295 -11.93 -12.54 -9.58
C LYS A 295 -11.65 -14.03 -9.65
N ALA A 296 -12.46 -14.77 -10.42
CA ALA A 296 -12.34 -16.21 -10.56
C ALA A 296 -11.02 -16.63 -11.24
N GLU A 297 -10.56 -15.90 -12.26
CA GLU A 297 -9.27 -16.15 -12.91
C GLU A 297 -8.10 -16.00 -11.92
N VAL A 298 -8.11 -14.95 -11.08
CA VAL A 298 -7.06 -14.72 -10.09
C VAL A 298 -7.11 -15.75 -8.95
N GLU A 299 -8.31 -16.19 -8.55
CA GLU A 299 -8.49 -17.29 -7.60
C GLU A 299 -7.93 -18.62 -8.13
N ASP A 300 -8.11 -18.92 -9.41
CA ASP A 300 -7.50 -20.10 -10.05
C ASP A 300 -5.98 -20.00 -10.08
N LEU A 301 -5.43 -18.83 -10.43
CA LEU A 301 -4.01 -18.53 -10.38
C LEU A 301 -3.42 -18.75 -8.98
N ALA A 302 -4.04 -18.20 -7.95
CA ALA A 302 -3.58 -18.36 -6.57
C ALA A 302 -3.53 -19.84 -6.16
N ARG A 303 -4.60 -20.60 -6.45
CA ARG A 303 -4.66 -22.04 -6.16
C ARG A 303 -3.52 -22.82 -6.82
N ARG A 304 -3.19 -22.49 -8.06
CA ARG A 304 -2.13 -23.18 -8.82
C ARG A 304 -0.73 -22.81 -8.35
N LEU A 305 -0.50 -21.55 -7.98
CA LEU A 305 0.74 -21.15 -7.32
C LEU A 305 0.95 -21.87 -6.00
N MET A 306 -0.10 -22.00 -5.18
CA MET A 306 -0.04 -22.75 -3.92
C MET A 306 0.29 -24.22 -4.15
N ALA A 307 -0.28 -24.85 -5.19
CA ALA A 307 0.04 -26.24 -5.53
C ALA A 307 1.53 -26.41 -5.92
N VAL A 308 2.08 -25.49 -6.71
CA VAL A 308 3.49 -25.51 -7.12
C VAL A 308 4.42 -25.21 -5.93
N PHE A 309 4.00 -24.34 -5.03
CA PHE A 309 4.76 -24.09 -3.81
C PHE A 309 4.81 -25.34 -2.92
N ASN A 310 3.70 -26.08 -2.80
CA ASN A 310 3.68 -27.34 -2.08
C ASN A 310 4.68 -28.37 -2.66
N GLU A 311 4.72 -28.52 -3.98
CA GLU A 311 5.71 -29.40 -4.64
C GLU A 311 7.16 -28.94 -4.40
N THR A 312 7.37 -27.64 -4.33
CA THR A 312 8.69 -27.06 -4.05
C THR A 312 9.12 -27.37 -2.62
N LEU A 313 8.21 -27.24 -1.64
CA LEU A 313 8.46 -27.63 -0.25
C LEU A 313 8.81 -29.12 -0.15
N GLN A 314 8.13 -29.98 -0.92
CA GLN A 314 8.39 -31.42 -0.96
C GLN A 314 9.79 -31.78 -1.45
N ASN A 315 10.33 -31.00 -2.38
CA ASN A 315 11.62 -31.24 -3.00
C ASN A 315 12.79 -30.51 -2.30
N ALA A 316 12.51 -29.65 -1.32
CA ALA A 316 13.51 -28.85 -0.62
C ALA A 316 14.45 -29.72 0.22
N GLN A 317 15.71 -29.82 -0.20
CA GLN A 317 16.73 -30.67 0.43
C GLN A 317 17.33 -30.09 1.72
N TRP A 318 17.17 -28.77 1.95
CA TRP A 318 17.74 -28.09 3.12
C TRP A 318 16.82 -28.17 4.36
N MET A 319 15.56 -28.60 4.20
CA MET A 319 14.61 -28.80 5.29
C MET A 319 14.50 -30.29 5.64
N ASP A 320 14.54 -30.59 6.94
CA ASP A 320 14.14 -31.89 7.46
C ASP A 320 12.63 -32.14 7.26
N ASN A 321 12.22 -33.40 7.46
CA ASN A 321 10.85 -33.84 7.22
C ASN A 321 9.84 -33.18 8.19
N GLU A 322 10.25 -32.87 9.42
CA GLU A 322 9.37 -32.28 10.43
C GLU A 322 9.03 -30.83 10.08
N THR A 323 10.06 -30.04 9.76
CA THR A 323 9.94 -28.65 9.31
C THR A 323 9.14 -28.56 8.02
N ARG A 324 9.38 -29.49 7.08
CA ARG A 324 8.64 -29.57 5.82
C ARG A 324 7.15 -29.78 6.05
N ARG A 325 6.77 -30.75 6.90
CA ARG A 325 5.36 -31.00 7.23
C ARG A 325 4.71 -29.78 7.88
N ALA A 326 5.42 -29.09 8.78
CA ALA A 326 4.91 -27.86 9.39
C ALA A 326 4.70 -26.72 8.35
N ALA A 327 5.59 -26.62 7.36
CA ALA A 327 5.44 -25.66 6.26
C ALA A 327 4.24 -26.00 5.35
N GLU A 328 4.04 -27.27 5.03
CA GLU A 328 2.87 -27.76 4.27
C GLU A 328 1.56 -27.48 5.03
N GLU A 329 1.52 -27.76 6.33
CA GLU A 329 0.35 -27.45 7.17
C GLU A 329 0.04 -25.95 7.21
N LYS A 330 1.07 -25.09 7.24
CA LYS A 330 0.89 -23.64 7.16
C LYS A 330 0.36 -23.20 5.79
N LEU A 331 0.88 -23.78 4.71
CA LEU A 331 0.44 -23.49 3.35
C LEU A 331 -1.02 -23.90 3.13
N TYR A 332 -1.43 -25.07 3.65
CA TYR A 332 -2.82 -25.54 3.56
C TYR A 332 -3.80 -24.62 4.31
N LYS A 333 -3.35 -23.99 5.40
CA LYS A 333 -4.13 -23.02 6.18
C LYS A 333 -4.05 -21.58 5.63
N MET A 334 -3.37 -21.36 4.51
CA MET A 334 -3.19 -20.02 3.95
C MET A 334 -4.48 -19.56 3.27
N GLY A 335 -5.01 -18.40 3.69
CA GLY A 335 -6.21 -17.80 3.11
C GLY A 335 -5.89 -16.87 1.94
N THR A 336 -6.80 -16.78 0.97
CA THR A 336 -6.72 -15.84 -0.15
C THR A 336 -7.85 -14.83 -0.09
N LYS A 337 -7.53 -13.54 -0.17
CA LYS A 337 -8.50 -12.45 -0.24
C LYS A 337 -8.31 -11.74 -1.57
N ILE A 338 -9.23 -11.92 -2.52
CA ILE A 338 -9.06 -11.49 -3.92
C ILE A 338 -10.13 -10.48 -4.31
N GLY A 339 -9.70 -9.31 -4.77
CA GLY A 339 -10.55 -8.26 -5.30
C GLY A 339 -11.23 -7.42 -4.23
N TYR A 340 -12.28 -7.97 -3.62
CA TYR A 340 -13.09 -7.27 -2.62
C TYR A 340 -13.83 -8.23 -1.68
N PRO A 341 -14.17 -7.78 -0.45
CA PRO A 341 -15.03 -8.53 0.45
C PRO A 341 -16.47 -8.58 -0.03
N GLU A 342 -17.16 -9.71 0.16
CA GLU A 342 -18.58 -9.84 -0.16
C GLU A 342 -19.46 -8.85 0.63
N TRP A 343 -19.07 -8.50 1.86
CA TRP A 343 -19.78 -7.51 2.68
C TRP A 343 -19.68 -6.07 2.14
N LEU A 344 -18.81 -5.79 1.16
CA LEU A 344 -18.65 -4.44 0.60
C LEU A 344 -19.94 -3.90 -0.01
N TYR A 345 -20.81 -4.78 -0.53
CA TYR A 345 -22.11 -4.41 -1.08
C TYR A 345 -23.21 -4.26 -0.01
N ASN A 346 -22.94 -4.58 1.26
CA ASN A 346 -23.89 -4.43 2.34
C ASN A 346 -23.90 -2.97 2.84
N VAL A 347 -24.80 -2.17 2.27
CA VAL A 347 -24.93 -0.75 2.60
C VAL A 347 -25.19 -0.53 4.10
N THR A 348 -26.00 -1.36 4.74
CA THR A 348 -26.28 -1.28 6.18
C THR A 348 -25.01 -1.53 7.02
N TYR A 349 -24.12 -2.43 6.57
CA TYR A 349 -22.81 -2.62 7.20
C TYR A 349 -21.96 -1.36 7.06
N LEU A 350 -21.90 -0.78 5.86
CA LEU A 350 -21.15 0.46 5.60
C LEU A 350 -21.67 1.63 6.44
N GLU A 351 -22.98 1.84 6.49
CA GLU A 351 -23.60 2.87 7.33
C GLU A 351 -23.20 2.72 8.81
N ARG A 352 -23.16 1.48 9.31
CA ARG A 352 -22.75 1.21 10.69
C ARG A 352 -21.28 1.55 10.96
N ILE A 353 -20.36 1.22 10.05
CA ILE A 353 -18.93 1.53 10.26
C ILE A 353 -18.59 3.01 10.05
N TYR A 354 -19.51 3.79 9.44
CA TYR A 354 -19.41 5.24 9.28
C TYR A 354 -20.36 6.04 10.18
N GLN A 355 -21.03 5.39 11.14
CA GLN A 355 -22.07 6.01 11.97
C GLN A 355 -21.60 7.19 12.82
N TYR A 356 -20.30 7.31 13.11
CA TYR A 356 -19.74 8.43 13.86
C TYR A 356 -19.31 9.60 12.96
N VAL A 357 -19.46 9.47 11.64
CA VAL A 357 -19.26 10.57 10.69
C VAL A 357 -20.57 11.34 10.55
N PRO A 358 -20.65 12.60 11.01
CA PRO A 358 -21.85 13.41 10.85
C PRO A 358 -22.11 13.67 9.37
N ASP A 359 -23.30 14.17 9.04
CA ASP A 359 -23.56 14.65 7.69
C ASP A 359 -22.62 15.82 7.37
N LEU A 360 -21.96 15.72 6.22
CA LEU A 360 -20.95 16.67 5.79
C LEU A 360 -21.65 17.90 5.24
N CYS A 361 -21.48 19.04 5.92
CA CYS A 361 -22.22 20.25 5.59
C CYS A 361 -21.56 21.05 4.46
N PRO A 362 -22.33 21.82 3.66
CA PRO A 362 -21.79 22.58 2.53
C PRO A 362 -20.81 23.69 2.94
N ASN A 363 -20.97 24.23 4.16
CA ASN A 363 -20.10 25.29 4.70
C ASN A 363 -18.95 24.74 5.56
N CYS A 364 -18.88 23.42 5.73
CA CYS A 364 -17.80 22.77 6.47
C CYS A 364 -16.54 22.80 5.62
N THR A 365 -15.39 23.05 6.24
CA THR A 365 -14.12 22.95 5.52
C THR A 365 -13.73 21.49 5.31
N PHE A 366 -12.94 21.22 4.28
CA PHE A 366 -12.41 19.88 4.06
C PHE A 366 -11.62 19.34 5.26
N ALA A 367 -10.87 20.21 5.96
CA ALA A 367 -10.10 19.82 7.14
C ALA A 367 -11.00 19.33 8.30
N GLN A 368 -12.15 19.99 8.54
CA GLN A 368 -13.13 19.54 9.53
C GLN A 368 -13.73 18.20 9.16
N MET A 369 -14.16 18.04 7.89
CA MET A 369 -14.72 16.78 7.40
C MET A 369 -13.70 15.64 7.56
N LEU A 370 -12.45 15.88 7.17
CA LEU A 370 -11.36 14.91 7.27
C LEU A 370 -11.08 14.53 8.72
N HIS A 371 -11.11 15.50 9.64
CA HIS A 371 -10.97 15.24 11.06
C HIS A 371 -12.05 14.30 11.57
N TRP A 372 -13.33 14.53 11.26
CA TRP A 372 -14.42 13.64 11.68
C TRP A 372 -14.30 12.22 11.11
N ILE A 373 -13.90 12.10 9.84
CA ILE A 373 -13.65 10.80 9.21
C ILE A 373 -12.54 10.03 9.94
N TYR A 374 -11.43 10.70 10.28
CA TYR A 374 -10.35 10.08 11.04
C TYR A 374 -10.76 9.72 12.47
N GLN A 375 -11.59 10.53 13.14
CA GLN A 375 -12.14 10.17 14.45
C GLN A 375 -13.03 8.93 14.38
N ASN A 376 -13.89 8.82 13.37
CA ASN A 376 -14.69 7.61 13.16
C ASN A 376 -13.80 6.38 12.99
N ARG A 377 -12.76 6.46 12.14
CA ARG A 377 -11.83 5.34 11.95
C ARG A 377 -11.10 4.95 13.22
N TRP A 378 -10.70 5.94 14.01
CA TRP A 378 -10.08 5.71 15.31
C TRP A 378 -11.03 4.94 16.24
N VAL A 379 -12.29 5.39 16.37
CA VAL A 379 -13.31 4.72 17.18
C VAL A 379 -13.56 3.29 16.69
N GLN A 380 -13.72 3.07 15.38
CA GLN A 380 -13.91 1.73 14.81
C GLN A 380 -12.73 0.80 15.13
N GLN A 381 -11.50 1.32 15.11
CA GLN A 381 -10.32 0.53 15.47
C GLN A 381 -10.31 0.14 16.95
N MET A 382 -10.76 1.01 17.86
CA MET A 382 -10.86 0.69 19.29
C MET A 382 -12.00 -0.30 19.57
N LEU A 383 -13.12 -0.19 18.86
CA LEU A 383 -14.28 -1.09 18.98
C LEU A 383 -13.96 -2.54 18.59
N LYS A 384 -12.84 -2.80 17.90
CA LYS A 384 -12.35 -4.17 17.66
C LYS A 384 -11.93 -4.89 18.96
N LEU A 385 -11.58 -4.15 20.02
CA LEU A 385 -11.22 -4.76 21.30
C LEU A 385 -12.42 -5.52 21.89
N ARG A 386 -12.19 -6.75 22.38
CA ARG A 386 -13.21 -7.68 22.91
C ARG A 386 -14.21 -8.20 21.87
N GLN A 387 -14.07 -7.86 20.60
CA GLN A 387 -14.83 -8.52 19.54
C GLN A 387 -14.13 -9.81 19.12
N PRO A 388 -14.87 -10.88 18.79
CA PRO A 388 -14.27 -12.05 18.18
C PRO A 388 -13.62 -11.65 16.87
N TYR A 389 -12.47 -12.25 16.57
CA TYR A 389 -11.83 -12.04 15.29
C TYR A 389 -12.70 -12.64 14.17
N ASP A 390 -13.19 -11.77 13.29
CA ASP A 390 -13.92 -12.15 12.08
C ASP A 390 -12.98 -12.06 10.89
N LYS A 391 -12.47 -13.23 10.47
CA LYS A 391 -11.54 -13.36 9.35
C LYS A 391 -12.12 -12.87 8.03
N ASP A 392 -13.43 -12.99 7.84
CA ASP A 392 -14.09 -12.66 6.58
C ASP A 392 -14.41 -11.15 6.53
N ALA A 393 -14.64 -10.54 7.69
CA ALA A 393 -14.78 -9.08 7.84
C ALA A 393 -13.44 -8.32 7.81
N ASP A 394 -12.35 -8.86 8.35
CA ASP A 394 -11.09 -8.13 8.54
C ASP A 394 -10.25 -8.04 7.26
N TRP A 395 -10.51 -7.02 6.43
CA TRP A 395 -9.66 -6.69 5.28
C TRP A 395 -8.68 -5.60 5.69
N THR A 396 -7.39 -5.93 5.72
CA THR A 396 -6.34 -5.02 6.20
C THR A 396 -6.04 -3.85 5.26
N VAL A 397 -6.63 -3.87 4.07
CA VAL A 397 -6.39 -2.96 2.97
C VAL A 397 -7.70 -2.68 2.22
N GLY A 398 -7.78 -1.52 1.56
CA GLY A 398 -8.97 -1.07 0.84
C GLY A 398 -8.96 -1.43 -0.64
N THR A 399 -10.10 -1.80 -1.21
CA THR A 399 -10.16 -2.46 -2.53
C THR A 399 -9.66 -1.63 -3.73
N ALA A 400 -9.69 -0.30 -3.63
CA ALA A 400 -9.18 0.61 -4.65
C ALA A 400 -7.68 0.93 -4.42
N VAL A 401 -6.83 -0.10 -4.50
CA VAL A 401 -5.38 0.00 -4.27
C VAL A 401 -4.62 -0.87 -5.27
N VAL A 402 -3.54 -0.33 -5.82
CA VAL A 402 -2.61 -1.05 -6.72
C VAL A 402 -1.47 -1.60 -5.89
N ASN A 403 -1.72 -2.70 -5.19
CA ASN A 403 -0.69 -3.46 -4.46
C ASN A 403 -1.23 -4.87 -4.10
N ALA A 404 -0.40 -5.70 -3.50
CA ALA A 404 -0.88 -6.86 -2.75
C ALA A 404 0.11 -7.21 -1.62
N PHE A 405 -0.40 -7.95 -0.63
CA PHE A 405 0.25 -8.08 0.66
C PHE A 405 0.17 -9.52 1.16
N TYR A 406 0.92 -9.80 2.24
CA TYR A 406 0.77 -11.00 3.05
C TYR A 406 0.69 -10.58 4.51
N ASN A 407 -0.35 -11.02 5.22
CA ASN A 407 -0.48 -10.81 6.65
C ASN A 407 -0.02 -12.08 7.40
N PRO A 408 1.14 -12.04 8.09
CA PRO A 408 1.64 -13.20 8.82
C PRO A 408 0.76 -13.60 10.01
N SER A 409 0.07 -12.64 10.64
CA SER A 409 -0.76 -12.89 11.82
C SER A 409 -2.05 -13.62 11.47
N THR A 410 -2.60 -13.41 10.26
CA THR A 410 -3.82 -14.10 9.80
C THR A 410 -3.50 -15.25 8.84
N ASN A 411 -2.25 -15.34 8.37
CA ASN A 411 -1.80 -16.25 7.32
C ASN A 411 -2.60 -16.06 6.02
N GLU A 412 -2.85 -14.81 5.63
CA GLU A 412 -3.67 -14.46 4.47
C GLU A 412 -2.89 -13.64 3.45
N MET A 413 -3.20 -13.84 2.17
CA MET A 413 -2.71 -13.02 1.06
C MET A 413 -3.85 -12.15 0.52
N PRO A 414 -4.05 -10.92 1.06
CA PRO A 414 -4.91 -9.95 0.44
C PRO A 414 -4.26 -9.40 -0.83
N SER A 415 -4.94 -9.61 -1.94
CA SER A 415 -4.63 -9.07 -3.25
C SER A 415 -5.80 -8.25 -3.77
N GLU A 416 -5.52 -6.98 -4.01
CA GLU A 416 -6.52 -6.01 -4.45
C GLU A 416 -6.34 -5.85 -5.94
N TRP A 417 -7.33 -6.33 -6.70
CA TRP A 417 -7.20 -6.28 -8.15
C TRP A 417 -7.62 -4.90 -8.67
N SER A 418 -6.62 -4.01 -8.70
CA SER A 418 -6.50 -2.91 -9.67
C SER A 418 -5.16 -2.99 -10.43
N GLY A 419 -4.53 -4.17 -10.47
CA GLY A 419 -3.22 -4.42 -11.09
C GLY A 419 -2.04 -4.59 -10.12
N GLY A 420 -2.28 -4.86 -8.83
CA GLY A 420 -1.26 -5.02 -7.80
C GLY A 420 -0.56 -6.40 -7.77
N HIS A 421 0.71 -6.42 -7.35
CA HIS A 421 1.56 -7.61 -7.14
C HIS A 421 1.71 -7.91 -5.64
N VAL A 422 1.81 -9.18 -5.24
CA VAL A 422 2.08 -9.55 -3.83
C VAL A 422 3.50 -9.14 -3.48
N GLN A 423 3.65 -8.09 -2.69
CA GLN A 423 4.93 -7.59 -2.21
C GLN A 423 5.21 -8.19 -0.83
N GLY A 424 5.83 -9.37 -0.82
CA GLY A 424 6.34 -10.03 0.38
C GLY A 424 7.63 -10.78 0.07
N TYR A 425 8.76 -10.23 0.52
CA TYR A 425 10.14 -10.72 0.34
C TYR A 425 10.59 -10.96 -1.12
N PRO A 426 11.81 -10.52 -1.53
CA PRO A 426 12.33 -10.74 -2.89
C PRO A 426 12.55 -12.23 -3.28
N TYR A 427 12.23 -13.16 -2.38
CA TYR A 427 12.41 -14.60 -2.53
C TYR A 427 11.10 -15.37 -2.72
N ILE A 428 9.92 -14.76 -2.57
CA ILE A 428 8.67 -15.39 -3.03
C ILE A 428 8.40 -14.94 -4.47
N ASN A 429 8.48 -15.77 -5.49
CA ASN A 429 9.59 -16.66 -5.84
C ASN A 429 9.54 -16.66 -7.39
N ASN A 430 10.32 -15.83 -8.08
CA ASN A 430 10.31 -15.82 -9.56
C ASN A 430 10.49 -17.23 -10.14
N TYR A 431 11.12 -18.11 -9.36
CA TYR A 431 11.19 -19.55 -9.58
C TYR A 431 9.84 -20.28 -9.47
N LEU A 432 9.01 -20.09 -8.43
CA LEU A 432 7.66 -20.68 -8.33
C LEU A 432 6.76 -20.22 -9.46
N ILE A 433 6.79 -18.92 -9.77
CA ILE A 433 5.99 -18.36 -10.85
C ILE A 433 6.40 -19.00 -12.19
N LEU A 434 7.70 -19.18 -12.41
CA LEU A 434 8.22 -19.87 -13.59
C LEU A 434 7.84 -21.35 -13.64
N GLN A 435 7.88 -22.05 -12.51
CA GLN A 435 7.44 -23.44 -12.42
C GLN A 435 5.96 -23.57 -12.71
N ALA A 436 5.12 -22.70 -12.15
CA ALA A 436 3.69 -22.69 -12.38
C ALA A 436 3.35 -22.38 -13.84
N TYR A 437 4.07 -21.43 -14.46
CA TYR A 437 3.99 -21.17 -15.90
C TYR A 437 4.38 -22.41 -16.72
N SER A 438 5.48 -23.08 -16.37
CA SER A 438 5.95 -24.26 -17.09
C SER A 438 4.95 -25.42 -16.98
N ARG A 439 4.29 -25.58 -15.84
CA ARG A 439 3.25 -26.58 -15.62
C ARG A 439 2.00 -26.29 -16.44
N LEU A 440 1.52 -25.04 -16.44
CA LEU A 440 0.40 -24.63 -17.28
C LEU A 440 0.65 -24.94 -18.75
N LEU A 441 1.81 -24.55 -19.28
CA LEU A 441 2.17 -24.81 -20.67
C LEU A 441 2.12 -26.30 -21.01
N LYS A 442 2.56 -27.15 -20.08
CA LYS A 442 2.55 -28.59 -20.25
C LYS A 442 1.13 -29.14 -20.23
N ASP A 443 0.35 -28.78 -19.21
CA ASP A 443 -0.93 -29.40 -18.90
C ASP A 443 -2.06 -28.91 -19.83
N GLU A 444 -2.05 -27.63 -20.22
CA GLU A 444 -3.14 -27.02 -21.00
C GLU A 444 -2.77 -26.75 -22.47
N TYR A 445 -1.49 -26.62 -22.79
CA TYR A 445 -1.04 -26.20 -24.13
C TYR A 445 -0.13 -27.22 -24.81
N GLY A 446 0.08 -28.40 -24.22
CA GLY A 446 0.91 -29.46 -24.82
C GLY A 446 2.37 -29.04 -25.06
N ASN A 447 2.89 -28.11 -24.25
CA ASN A 447 4.18 -27.44 -24.43
C ASN A 447 4.31 -26.59 -25.71
N ASN A 448 3.19 -26.20 -26.34
CA ASN A 448 3.24 -25.35 -27.51
C ASN A 448 3.79 -23.96 -27.12
N ASP A 449 4.84 -23.55 -27.81
CA ASP A 449 5.61 -22.38 -27.44
C ASP A 449 4.90 -21.11 -27.90
N THR A 450 4.37 -20.34 -26.94
CA THR A 450 3.56 -19.16 -27.24
C THR A 450 4.39 -18.08 -27.92
N ARG A 451 3.89 -17.52 -29.02
CA ARG A 451 4.51 -16.41 -29.76
C ARG A 451 3.57 -15.21 -29.82
N LEU A 452 4.17 -14.02 -29.81
CA LEU A 452 3.45 -12.78 -30.05
C LEU A 452 3.65 -12.33 -31.51
N PRO A 453 2.60 -11.81 -32.18
CA PRO A 453 2.73 -11.25 -33.52
C PRO A 453 3.80 -10.14 -33.56
N GLY A 454 4.74 -10.23 -34.51
CA GLY A 454 5.85 -9.28 -34.66
C GLY A 454 7.02 -9.49 -33.69
N LEU A 455 6.94 -10.46 -32.78
CA LEU A 455 8.00 -10.86 -31.85
C LEU A 455 8.20 -12.39 -31.88
N GLU A 456 8.01 -13.04 -33.03
CA GLU A 456 8.06 -14.49 -33.18
C GLU A 456 9.44 -15.09 -32.86
N HIS A 457 10.48 -14.26 -32.87
CA HIS A 457 11.84 -14.62 -32.46
C HIS A 457 12.00 -14.77 -30.93
N LEU A 458 11.03 -14.28 -30.14
CA LEU A 458 11.02 -14.43 -28.69
C LEU A 458 10.16 -15.63 -28.30
N SER A 459 10.75 -16.59 -27.59
CA SER A 459 10.00 -17.71 -27.05
C SER A 459 9.06 -17.31 -25.91
N GLY A 460 8.05 -18.13 -25.61
CA GLY A 460 7.15 -17.91 -24.48
C GLY A 460 7.92 -17.76 -23.17
N LYS A 461 8.99 -18.55 -22.98
CA LYS A 461 9.90 -18.44 -21.83
C LYS A 461 10.71 -17.13 -21.84
N LYS A 462 11.16 -16.64 -23.00
CA LYS A 462 11.81 -15.30 -23.08
C LYS A 462 10.81 -14.21 -22.72
N LEU A 463 9.59 -14.30 -23.25
CA LEU A 463 8.51 -13.36 -22.96
C LEU A 463 8.10 -13.37 -21.48
N PHE A 464 8.13 -14.53 -20.81
CA PHE A 464 7.93 -14.63 -19.37
C PHE A 464 8.94 -13.78 -18.59
N PHE A 465 10.23 -13.96 -18.86
CA PHE A 465 11.28 -13.20 -18.17
C PHE A 465 11.21 -11.71 -18.50
N LEU A 466 10.91 -11.36 -19.75
CA LEU A 466 10.71 -9.97 -20.16
C LEU A 466 9.53 -9.32 -19.44
N SER A 467 8.38 -9.99 -19.39
CA SER A 467 7.19 -9.51 -18.67
C SER A 467 7.50 -9.31 -17.18
N ASN A 468 8.19 -10.26 -16.54
CA ASN A 468 8.60 -10.13 -15.15
C ASN A 468 9.53 -8.93 -14.90
N ALA A 469 10.50 -8.70 -15.78
CA ALA A 469 11.39 -7.54 -15.68
C ALA A 469 10.64 -6.22 -15.92
N MET A 470 9.75 -6.21 -16.91
CA MET A 470 9.07 -4.99 -17.36
C MET A 470 8.15 -4.39 -16.30
N VAL A 471 7.59 -5.21 -15.39
CA VAL A 471 6.82 -4.74 -14.21
C VAL A 471 7.62 -3.77 -13.34
N TRP A 472 8.94 -3.88 -13.35
CA TRP A 472 9.83 -3.05 -12.54
C TRP A 472 10.49 -1.92 -13.35
N CYS A 473 10.07 -1.68 -14.60
CA CYS A 473 10.58 -0.53 -15.34
C CYS A 473 10.18 0.77 -14.64
N SER A 474 11.19 1.58 -14.29
CA SER A 474 10.99 2.82 -13.56
C SER A 474 12.14 3.81 -13.78
N ASN A 475 11.83 5.08 -13.54
CA ASN A 475 12.79 6.17 -13.38
C ASN A 475 12.53 6.83 -12.03
N ILE A 476 13.59 7.11 -11.27
CA ILE A 476 13.53 7.65 -9.92
C ILE A 476 14.51 8.81 -9.75
N ARG A 477 14.08 9.88 -9.09
CA ARG A 477 14.95 11.03 -8.78
C ARG A 477 15.92 10.67 -7.65
N PRO A 478 17.13 11.28 -7.61
CA PRO A 478 18.12 10.96 -6.58
C PRO A 478 17.63 11.18 -5.14
N GLY A 479 16.77 12.18 -4.90
CA GLY A 479 16.19 12.43 -3.58
C GLY A 479 15.34 11.25 -3.10
N ASP A 480 14.42 10.79 -3.94
CA ASP A 480 13.55 9.66 -3.65
C ASP A 480 14.30 8.34 -3.58
N LEU A 481 15.33 8.15 -4.41
CA LEU A 481 16.17 6.96 -4.35
C LEU A 481 16.91 6.86 -3.00
N ARG A 482 17.35 7.99 -2.41
CA ARG A 482 17.92 7.99 -1.06
C ARG A 482 16.90 7.60 -0.01
N GLN A 483 15.67 8.10 -0.11
CA GLN A 483 14.58 7.72 0.80
C GLN A 483 14.29 6.21 0.70
N LEU A 484 14.22 5.68 -0.52
CA LEU A 484 14.02 4.25 -0.77
C LEU A 484 15.12 3.42 -0.13
N ILE A 485 16.40 3.75 -0.37
CA ILE A 485 17.54 2.99 0.19
C ILE A 485 17.55 3.01 1.72
N GLN A 486 17.14 4.13 2.33
CA GLN A 486 17.25 4.32 3.77
C GLN A 486 16.05 3.73 4.54
N TYR A 487 14.85 3.79 3.97
CA TYR A 487 13.61 3.56 4.71
C TYR A 487 12.68 2.51 4.10
N ASP A 488 12.85 2.17 2.82
CA ASP A 488 12.02 1.16 2.16
C ASP A 488 12.67 -0.22 2.30
N PRO A 489 11.96 -1.25 2.80
CA PRO A 489 12.49 -2.61 2.87
C PRO A 489 12.70 -3.24 1.48
N HIS A 490 12.13 -2.67 0.41
CA HIS A 490 12.28 -3.18 -0.95
C HIS A 490 13.60 -2.74 -1.57
N SER A 491 14.23 -3.67 -2.30
CA SER A 491 15.38 -3.33 -3.13
C SER A 491 14.97 -2.39 -4.29
N PRO A 492 15.87 -1.50 -4.75
CA PRO A 492 15.63 -0.73 -5.97
C PRO A 492 15.29 -1.64 -7.16
N ASP A 493 14.40 -1.19 -8.03
CA ASP A 493 13.78 -1.99 -9.09
C ASP A 493 14.76 -2.77 -9.98
N GLN A 494 15.89 -2.14 -10.35
CA GLN A 494 16.93 -2.81 -11.15
C GLN A 494 17.48 -4.09 -10.46
N TYR A 495 17.58 -4.07 -9.13
CA TYR A 495 18.04 -5.21 -8.34
C TYR A 495 16.94 -6.23 -8.09
N ARG A 496 15.66 -5.81 -8.10
CA ARG A 496 14.50 -6.71 -8.09
C ARG A 496 14.42 -7.54 -9.38
N VAL A 497 14.98 -7.04 -10.47
CA VAL A 497 15.12 -7.77 -11.74
C VAL A 497 16.42 -8.57 -11.78
N ASN A 498 17.57 -7.89 -11.75
CA ASN A 498 18.82 -8.55 -12.09
C ASN A 498 19.24 -9.61 -11.08
N VAL A 499 19.04 -9.38 -9.79
CA VAL A 499 19.50 -10.33 -8.75
C VAL A 499 18.72 -11.64 -8.82
N PRO A 500 17.37 -11.68 -8.81
CA PRO A 500 16.65 -12.93 -8.97
C PRO A 500 16.95 -13.65 -10.29
N MET A 501 17.00 -12.93 -11.42
CA MET A 501 17.30 -13.51 -12.74
C MET A 501 18.66 -14.19 -12.77
N SER A 502 19.67 -13.54 -12.19
CA SER A 502 21.03 -14.08 -12.13
C SER A 502 21.19 -15.32 -11.23
N ASN A 503 20.25 -15.54 -10.31
CA ASN A 503 20.19 -16.74 -9.47
C ASN A 503 19.46 -17.91 -10.16
N MET A 504 18.71 -17.66 -11.24
CA MET A 504 17.88 -18.69 -11.89
C MET A 504 18.58 -19.35 -13.08
N ARG A 505 18.78 -20.68 -13.01
CA ARG A 505 19.38 -21.43 -14.15
C ARG A 505 18.56 -21.36 -15.41
N ALA A 506 17.24 -21.43 -15.27
CA ALA A 506 16.34 -21.30 -16.39
C ALA A 506 16.54 -19.99 -17.15
N PHE A 507 16.84 -18.88 -16.47
CA PHE A 507 17.13 -17.60 -17.13
C PHE A 507 18.38 -17.71 -18.00
N SER A 508 19.52 -18.12 -17.44
CA SER A 508 20.78 -18.26 -18.18
C SER A 508 20.66 -19.22 -19.37
N THR A 509 19.85 -20.28 -19.25
CA THR A 509 19.59 -21.23 -20.35
C THR A 509 18.70 -20.61 -21.42
N VAL A 510 17.66 -19.87 -21.05
CA VAL A 510 16.71 -19.28 -22.01
C VAL A 510 17.34 -18.14 -22.83
N PHE A 511 18.29 -17.41 -22.24
CA PHE A 511 19.02 -16.32 -22.91
C PHE A 511 20.41 -16.75 -23.42
N ASN A 512 20.79 -18.03 -23.29
CA ASN A 512 22.10 -18.55 -23.70
C ASN A 512 23.30 -17.78 -23.12
N CYS A 513 23.23 -17.43 -21.84
CA CYS A 513 24.28 -16.67 -21.18
C CYS A 513 25.55 -17.50 -20.94
N SER A 514 26.70 -16.93 -21.29
CA SER A 514 28.01 -17.56 -21.06
C SER A 514 28.31 -17.70 -19.56
N ALA A 515 29.20 -18.61 -19.18
CA ALA A 515 29.54 -18.84 -17.77
C ALA A 515 30.23 -17.64 -17.08
N ASN A 516 30.77 -16.70 -17.87
CA ASN A 516 31.48 -15.52 -17.37
C ASN A 516 30.60 -14.25 -17.36
N SER A 517 29.35 -14.34 -17.81
CA SER A 517 28.48 -13.17 -17.91
C SER A 517 27.94 -12.75 -16.54
N THR A 518 27.70 -11.46 -16.35
CA THR A 518 27.23 -10.90 -15.06
C THR A 518 25.92 -11.54 -14.58
N MET A 519 25.01 -11.84 -15.51
CA MET A 519 23.71 -12.47 -15.22
C MET A 519 23.77 -14.01 -15.12
N ASN A 520 24.94 -14.63 -15.28
CA ASN A 520 25.12 -16.07 -15.09
C ASN A 520 26.08 -16.35 -13.93
N ARG A 521 25.60 -16.11 -12.71
CA ARG A 521 26.44 -16.27 -11.50
C ARG A 521 26.85 -17.72 -11.30
N THR A 522 28.12 -17.91 -10.93
CA THR A 522 28.66 -19.22 -10.51
C THR A 522 28.10 -19.65 -9.17
N ARG A 523 28.01 -18.73 -8.20
CA ARG A 523 27.37 -18.93 -6.90
C ARG A 523 25.96 -18.35 -6.94
N ARG A 524 24.95 -19.21 -6.79
CA ARG A 524 23.54 -18.84 -6.88
C ARG A 524 22.86 -19.10 -5.55
N CYS A 525 21.99 -18.18 -5.16
CA CYS A 525 21.17 -18.30 -3.96
C CYS A 525 19.84 -18.98 -4.32
N THR A 526 19.42 -19.95 -3.52
CA THR A 526 18.11 -20.59 -3.61
C THR A 526 17.65 -20.89 -2.19
N LEU A 527 16.39 -20.55 -1.89
CA LEU A 527 15.79 -20.80 -0.58
C LEU A 527 14.54 -21.65 -0.76
N TRP A 528 13.54 -21.11 -1.46
CA TRP A 528 12.31 -21.81 -1.76
C TRP A 528 12.43 -22.58 -3.06
#